data_AF-A0A6G5AC78-F1
#
_entry.id   AF-A0A6G5AC78-F1
#
_cell.length_a   1.000
_cell.length_b   1.000
_cell.length_c   1.000
_cell.angle_alpha   90.00
_cell.angle_beta   90.00
_cell.angle_gamma   90.00
#
_symmetry.space_group_name_H-M   'P 1'
#
loop_
_entity.id
_entity.type
_entity.pdbx_description
1 polymer ?
#
loop_
_entity_poly.entity_id
_entity_poly.type
_entity_poly.pdbx_seq_one_letter_code
_entity_poly.pdbx_strand_id
1 'polypeptide(L)'
;MAHQPLSFREEVKKATIFQWNARGLKSRIAGFRRFVSTNMFPIIVICEPNLSSAIRLSGYESFMSACYSGNSKVLLFIRRDLTYILRPVPPDNDNQYICLTVKKRGLTVTVVGAYLSPSSRFDHRRLGHILSSTPGPWVIIGDFNAHHTLWGSPKISAKGRSLITFASDNELCLLNDGSPTFLRGPGYSSCLDLAFVSRGLVRCAGWMRT
;
A
#
# COMPACT_ATOMS: atom_id res chain seq x y z
N MET A 1 -8.60 18.25 -28.27
CA MET A 1 -8.52 16.84 -28.72
C MET A 1 -8.67 15.97 -27.49
N ALA A 2 -9.75 15.20 -27.37
CA ALA A 2 -9.95 14.31 -26.25
C ALA A 2 -8.96 13.14 -26.37
N HIS A 3 -8.09 12.96 -25.38
CA HIS A 3 -7.23 11.78 -25.30
C HIS A 3 -8.11 10.55 -25.10
N GLN A 4 -8.00 9.58 -26.01
CA GLN A 4 -8.63 8.27 -25.87
C GLN A 4 -8.05 7.59 -24.61
N PRO A 5 -8.88 7.03 -23.71
CA PRO A 5 -8.38 6.37 -22.51
C PRO A 5 -7.52 5.16 -22.90
N LEU A 6 -6.41 4.99 -22.17
CA LEU A 6 -5.47 3.90 -22.41
C LEU A 6 -6.12 2.55 -22.11
N SER A 7 -5.65 1.49 -22.77
CA SER A 7 -6.09 0.15 -22.40
C SER A 7 -5.55 -0.21 -21.01
N PHE A 8 -6.30 -0.98 -20.22
CA PHE A 8 -5.89 -1.47 -18.89
C PHE A 8 -4.46 -2.06 -18.88
N ARG A 9 -4.07 -2.77 -19.95
CA ARG A 9 -2.72 -3.33 -20.07
C ARG A 9 -1.61 -2.28 -20.18
N GLU A 10 -1.86 -1.16 -20.87
CA GLU A 10 -0.90 -0.06 -20.99
C GLU A 10 -0.79 0.74 -19.70
N GLU A 11 -1.92 0.86 -19.02
CA GLU A 11 -2.06 1.49 -17.72
C GLU A 11 -1.25 0.76 -16.64
N VAL A 12 -1.37 -0.57 -16.57
CA VAL A 12 -0.55 -1.42 -15.68
C VAL A 12 0.95 -1.30 -15.97
N LYS A 13 1.36 -1.16 -17.24
CA LYS A 13 2.78 -0.95 -17.61
C LYS A 13 3.35 0.39 -17.09
N LYS A 14 2.50 1.38 -16.82
CA LYS A 14 2.90 2.68 -16.25
C LYS A 14 2.85 2.71 -14.72
N ALA A 15 2.18 1.75 -14.09
CA ALA A 15 2.05 1.71 -12.64
C ALA A 15 3.43 1.56 -11.97
N THR A 16 3.70 2.42 -10.99
CA THR A 16 4.98 2.44 -10.27
C THR A 16 4.94 1.59 -9.00
N ILE A 17 3.75 1.43 -8.39
CA ILE A 17 3.53 0.64 -7.20
C ILE A 17 2.30 -0.25 -7.44
N PHE A 18 2.46 -1.55 -7.22
CA PHE A 18 1.34 -2.49 -7.21
C PHE A 18 1.01 -2.86 -5.76
N GLN A 19 -0.25 -2.71 -5.36
CA GLN A 19 -0.72 -3.16 -4.05
C GLN A 19 -1.76 -4.27 -4.19
N TRP A 20 -1.70 -5.26 -3.29
CA TRP A 20 -2.66 -6.35 -3.26
C TRP A 20 -2.82 -6.92 -1.84
N ASN A 21 -4.03 -6.93 -1.29
CA ASN A 21 -4.35 -7.84 -0.19
C ASN A 21 -4.49 -9.27 -0.74
N ALA A 22 -3.45 -10.08 -0.51
CA ALA A 22 -3.45 -11.46 -0.92
C ALA A 22 -4.52 -12.25 -0.15
N ARG A 23 -4.51 -12.26 1.19
CA ARG A 23 -5.19 -13.27 2.03
C ARG A 23 -4.61 -14.67 1.82
N GLY A 24 -3.28 -14.77 1.87
CA GLY A 24 -2.54 -16.02 1.68
C GLY A 24 -1.92 -16.16 0.30
N LEU A 25 -0.64 -15.86 0.20
CA LEU A 25 0.09 -15.83 -1.08
C LEU A 25 0.50 -17.23 -1.56
N LYS A 26 0.68 -18.19 -0.64
CA LYS A 26 1.28 -19.51 -0.94
C LYS A 26 0.58 -20.25 -2.08
N SER A 27 -0.75 -20.30 -2.09
CA SER A 27 -1.53 -21.00 -3.13
C SER A 27 -1.52 -20.30 -4.50
N ARG A 28 -1.18 -19.00 -4.54
CA ARG A 28 -1.21 -18.16 -5.76
C ARG A 28 0.17 -17.76 -6.25
N ILE A 29 1.23 -18.32 -5.67
CA ILE A 29 2.60 -17.89 -5.91
C ILE A 29 3.04 -18.03 -7.37
N ALA A 30 2.64 -19.10 -8.06
CA ALA A 30 2.99 -19.32 -9.46
C ALA A 30 2.36 -18.25 -10.38
N GLY A 31 1.06 -17.97 -10.19
CA GLY A 31 0.36 -16.92 -10.91
C GLY A 31 0.94 -15.54 -10.61
N PHE A 32 1.21 -15.25 -9.33
CA PHE A 32 1.83 -14.00 -8.90
C PHE A 32 3.21 -13.80 -9.53
N ARG A 33 4.08 -14.81 -9.54
CA ARG A 33 5.39 -14.74 -10.19
C ARG A 33 5.29 -14.39 -11.66
N ARG A 34 4.37 -15.04 -12.39
CA ARG A 34 4.13 -14.74 -13.81
C ARG A 34 3.59 -13.32 -14.02
N PHE A 35 2.67 -12.88 -13.17
CA PHE A 35 2.14 -11.52 -13.21
C PHE A 35 3.25 -10.47 -12.99
N VAL A 36 4.12 -10.68 -12.01
CA VAL A 36 5.22 -9.75 -11.73
C VAL A 36 6.26 -9.77 -12.85
N SER A 37 6.62 -10.95 -13.39
CA SER A 37 7.59 -11.03 -14.48
C SER A 37 7.14 -10.31 -15.75
N THR A 38 5.83 -10.26 -16.00
CA THR A 38 5.26 -9.57 -17.17
C THR A 38 5.19 -8.06 -16.97
N ASN A 39 4.85 -7.60 -15.77
CA ASN A 39 4.56 -6.17 -15.52
C ASN A 39 5.73 -5.39 -14.92
N MET A 40 6.65 -6.06 -14.22
CA MET A 40 7.92 -5.48 -13.74
C MET A 40 7.77 -4.20 -12.90
N PHE A 41 6.77 -4.15 -12.02
CA PHE A 41 6.50 -3.00 -11.14
C PHE A 41 7.74 -2.64 -10.30
N PRO A 42 8.13 -1.35 -10.23
CA PRO A 42 9.24 -0.91 -9.36
C PRO A 42 9.11 -1.34 -7.90
N ILE A 43 7.89 -1.24 -7.35
CA ILE A 43 7.57 -1.57 -5.96
C ILE A 43 6.29 -2.39 -5.92
N ILE A 44 6.22 -3.39 -5.04
CA ILE A 44 5.03 -4.20 -4.81
C ILE A 44 4.76 -4.27 -3.31
N VAL A 45 3.53 -4.01 -2.89
CA VAL A 45 3.07 -4.10 -1.49
C VAL A 45 1.99 -5.16 -1.38
N ILE A 46 2.25 -6.22 -0.64
CA ILE A 46 1.31 -7.32 -0.41
C ILE A 46 0.82 -7.28 1.03
N CYS A 47 -0.49 -7.14 1.23
CA CYS A 47 -1.14 -7.29 2.53
C CYS A 47 -1.60 -8.74 2.73
N GLU A 48 -1.62 -9.19 3.98
CA GLU A 48 -1.96 -10.56 4.39
C GLU A 48 -1.29 -11.66 3.55
N PRO A 49 0.05 -11.67 3.41
CA PRO A 49 0.74 -12.73 2.67
C PRO A 49 0.56 -14.11 3.34
N ASN A 50 0.32 -14.16 4.66
CA ASN A 50 0.24 -15.36 5.49
C ASN A 50 1.42 -16.32 5.23
N LEU A 51 2.63 -15.78 5.35
CA LEU A 51 3.89 -16.48 5.20
C LEU A 51 4.70 -16.34 6.49
N SER A 52 5.48 -17.37 6.84
CA SER A 52 6.42 -17.33 7.96
C SER A 52 7.75 -16.65 7.59
N SER A 53 8.06 -16.55 6.29
CA SER A 53 9.27 -15.92 5.78
C SER A 53 9.05 -15.31 4.40
N ALA A 54 9.93 -14.37 4.04
CA ALA A 54 9.84 -13.67 2.77
C ALA A 54 10.13 -14.62 1.62
N ILE A 55 9.32 -14.56 0.57
CA ILE A 55 9.53 -15.34 -0.65
C ILE A 55 10.54 -14.67 -1.56
N ARG A 56 11.26 -15.49 -2.33
CA ARG A 56 12.12 -15.03 -3.42
C ARG A 56 11.31 -14.73 -4.68
N LEU A 57 11.64 -13.59 -5.28
CA LEU A 57 11.11 -13.11 -6.54
C LEU A 57 12.27 -12.59 -7.39
N SER A 58 12.42 -13.11 -8.62
CA SER A 58 13.57 -12.79 -9.47
C SER A 58 13.60 -11.30 -9.81
N GLY A 59 14.76 -10.65 -9.63
CA GLY A 59 14.93 -9.21 -9.84
C GLY A 59 14.47 -8.31 -8.70
N TYR A 60 13.98 -8.88 -7.58
CA TYR A 60 13.48 -8.12 -6.44
C TYR A 60 14.20 -8.47 -5.14
N GLU A 61 14.33 -7.48 -4.27
CA GLU A 61 14.53 -7.67 -2.84
C GLU A 61 13.18 -7.67 -2.13
N SER A 62 13.07 -8.43 -1.04
CA SER A 62 11.82 -8.56 -0.28
C SER A 62 12.02 -8.31 1.21
N PHE A 63 11.04 -7.65 1.81
CA PHE A 63 11.03 -7.28 3.22
C PHE A 63 9.66 -7.55 3.82
N MET A 64 9.60 -7.95 5.09
CA MET A 64 8.35 -8.18 5.81
C MET A 64 8.24 -7.23 7.00
N SER A 65 7.02 -6.81 7.32
CA SER A 65 6.75 -6.00 8.51
C SER A 65 7.12 -6.77 9.78
N ALA A 66 7.69 -6.07 10.77
CA ALA A 66 8.02 -6.67 12.04
C ALA A 66 6.75 -6.84 12.91
N CYS A 67 6.66 -7.95 13.64
CA CYS A 67 5.62 -8.24 14.62
C CYS A 67 6.19 -9.01 15.81
N TYR A 68 5.53 -8.96 16.96
CA TYR A 68 5.97 -9.69 18.16
C TYR A 68 5.62 -11.18 18.09
N SER A 69 4.50 -11.50 17.45
CA SER A 69 4.04 -12.88 17.30
C SER A 69 3.26 -13.08 16.00
N GLY A 70 3.22 -14.34 15.54
CA GLY A 70 2.53 -14.72 14.31
C GLY A 70 3.29 -14.32 13.04
N ASN A 71 2.54 -14.21 11.94
CA ASN A 71 3.09 -13.87 10.63
C ASN A 71 2.97 -12.38 10.34
N SER A 72 3.95 -11.82 9.64
CA SER A 72 3.88 -10.45 9.14
C SER A 72 2.67 -10.25 8.23
N LYS A 73 2.06 -9.08 8.36
CA LYS A 73 0.87 -8.68 7.60
C LYS A 73 1.19 -7.88 6.35
N VAL A 74 2.42 -7.37 6.21
CA VAL A 74 2.87 -6.67 5.01
C VAL A 74 4.15 -7.30 4.50
N LEU A 75 4.17 -7.61 3.20
CA LEU A 75 5.34 -8.04 2.44
C LEU A 75 5.58 -7.03 1.32
N LEU A 76 6.77 -6.46 1.27
CA LEU A 76 7.15 -5.48 0.27
C LEU A 76 8.24 -6.04 -0.62
N PHE A 77 8.12 -5.81 -1.93
CA PHE A 77 9.19 -6.03 -2.89
C PHE A 77 9.64 -4.72 -3.50
N ILE A 78 10.95 -4.61 -3.72
CA ILE A 78 11.55 -3.53 -4.51
C ILE A 78 12.47 -4.11 -5.57
N ARG A 79 12.43 -3.57 -6.78
CA ARG A 79 13.30 -3.98 -7.87
C ARG A 79 14.75 -3.64 -7.55
N ARG A 80 15.67 -4.60 -7.74
CA ARG A 80 17.08 -4.50 -7.30
C ARG A 80 17.92 -3.45 -8.02
N ASP A 81 17.45 -2.96 -9.17
CA ASP A 81 18.11 -1.87 -9.91
C ASP A 81 17.81 -0.47 -9.33
N LEU A 82 16.94 -0.39 -8.31
CA LEU A 82 16.62 0.86 -7.64
C LEU A 82 17.51 1.06 -6.41
N THR A 83 17.91 2.30 -6.17
CA THR A 83 18.56 2.68 -4.91
C THR A 83 17.49 2.88 -3.84
N TYR A 84 17.63 2.20 -2.71
CA TYR A 84 16.71 2.36 -1.59
C TYR A 84 17.41 2.26 -0.23
N ILE A 85 16.71 2.72 0.80
CA ILE A 85 17.08 2.61 2.21
C ILE A 85 15.87 2.04 2.94
N LEU A 86 16.01 0.86 3.53
CA LEU A 86 14.99 0.32 4.43
C LEU A 86 14.97 1.17 5.72
N ARG A 87 13.78 1.65 6.10
CA ARG A 87 13.59 2.44 7.32
C ARG A 87 13.10 1.53 8.44
N PRO A 88 13.78 1.51 9.59
CA PRO A 88 13.33 0.71 10.73
C PRO A 88 11.92 1.11 11.16
N VAL A 89 11.07 0.11 11.36
CA VAL A 89 9.74 0.27 11.93
C VAL A 89 9.62 -0.69 13.10
N PRO A 90 9.31 -0.21 14.33
CA PRO A 90 9.12 -1.09 15.48
C PRO A 90 8.00 -2.12 15.24
N PRO A 91 8.15 -3.35 15.77
CA PRO A 91 7.15 -4.41 15.63
C PRO A 91 5.81 -4.04 16.27
N ASP A 92 4.72 -4.59 15.71
CA ASP A 92 3.36 -4.51 16.26
C ASP A 92 2.53 -5.66 15.70
N ASN A 93 1.52 -6.11 16.43
CA ASN A 93 0.71 -7.26 16.00
C ASN A 93 -0.52 -6.85 15.20
N ASP A 94 -1.03 -5.63 15.42
CA ASP A 94 -2.31 -5.15 14.92
C ASP A 94 -2.17 -4.17 13.76
N ASN A 95 -1.32 -3.15 13.92
CA ASN A 95 -1.09 -2.09 12.95
C ASN A 95 0.33 -2.24 12.39
N GLN A 96 0.49 -3.01 11.33
CA GLN A 96 1.81 -3.33 10.82
C GLN A 96 2.19 -2.41 9.66
N TYR A 97 3.41 -1.91 9.71
CA TYR A 97 3.96 -1.07 8.65
C TYR A 97 5.32 -1.59 8.20
N ILE A 98 5.67 -1.26 6.96
CA ILE A 98 7.00 -1.42 6.42
C ILE A 98 7.34 -0.18 5.61
N CYS A 99 8.56 0.33 5.75
CA CYS A 99 8.91 1.63 5.22
C CYS A 99 10.23 1.56 4.45
N LEU A 100 10.25 2.11 3.23
CA LEU A 100 11.48 2.31 2.48
C LEU A 100 11.56 3.72 1.90
N THR A 101 12.76 4.27 1.81
CA THR A 101 13.03 5.47 1.00
C THR A 101 13.67 5.04 -0.31
N VAL A 102 13.06 5.39 -1.44
CA VAL A 102 13.57 5.13 -2.80
C VAL A 102 14.19 6.40 -3.36
N LYS A 103 15.34 6.25 -4.04
CA LYS A 103 16.01 7.33 -4.76
C LYS A 103 16.15 6.96 -6.24
N LYS A 104 15.69 7.83 -7.14
CA LYS A 104 15.81 7.63 -8.59
C LYS A 104 15.89 8.97 -9.31
N ARG A 105 16.99 9.22 -10.04
CA ARG A 105 17.15 10.39 -10.93
C ARG A 105 16.75 11.73 -10.28
N GLY A 106 17.25 11.99 -9.07
CA GLY A 106 16.95 13.21 -8.30
C GLY A 106 15.63 13.19 -7.54
N LEU A 107 14.74 12.22 -7.78
CA LEU A 107 13.53 12.00 -6.98
C LEU A 107 13.86 11.15 -5.76
N THR A 108 13.46 11.62 -4.57
CA THR A 108 13.42 10.83 -3.33
C THR A 108 11.96 10.71 -2.91
N VAL A 109 11.48 9.49 -2.67
CA VAL A 109 10.12 9.22 -2.18
C VAL A 109 10.20 8.13 -1.12
N THR A 110 9.49 8.32 -0.01
CA THR A 110 9.33 7.28 1.00
C THR A 110 8.02 6.54 0.80
N VAL A 111 8.08 5.21 0.70
CA VAL A 111 6.90 4.35 0.57
C VAL A 111 6.67 3.61 1.89
N VAL A 112 5.45 3.69 2.39
CA VAL A 112 4.97 3.02 3.60
C VAL A 112 3.91 2.00 3.20
N GLY A 113 4.25 0.72 3.25
CA GLY A 113 3.27 -0.37 3.15
C GLY A 113 2.54 -0.51 4.49
N ALA A 114 1.21 -0.55 4.48
CA ALA A 114 0.40 -0.58 5.70
C ALA A 114 -0.60 -1.74 5.75
N TYR A 115 -0.79 -2.30 6.93
CA TYR A 115 -1.93 -3.15 7.26
C TYR A 115 -2.45 -2.76 8.64
N LEU A 116 -3.74 -2.41 8.74
CA LEU A 116 -4.40 -2.21 10.02
C LEU A 116 -5.39 -3.33 10.26
N SER A 117 -5.27 -4.02 11.40
CA SER A 117 -6.22 -5.06 11.81
C SER A 117 -7.65 -4.53 11.84
N PRO A 118 -8.68 -5.28 11.39
CA PRO A 118 -10.06 -4.82 11.40
C PRO A 118 -10.55 -4.36 12.77
N SER A 119 -10.18 -5.08 13.82
CA SER A 119 -10.59 -4.83 15.21
C SER A 119 -9.75 -3.79 15.94
N SER A 120 -8.59 -3.41 15.42
CA SER A 120 -7.70 -2.46 16.10
C SER A 120 -8.20 -1.02 15.95
N ARG A 121 -7.74 -0.17 16.88
CA ARG A 121 -7.81 1.29 16.71
C ARG A 121 -6.67 1.74 15.81
N PHE A 122 -6.88 2.80 15.04
CA PHE A 122 -5.78 3.42 14.29
C PHE A 122 -4.87 4.18 15.26
N ASP A 123 -3.60 3.76 15.31
CA ASP A 123 -2.55 4.44 16.07
C ASP A 123 -1.93 5.56 15.23
N HIS A 124 -2.54 6.74 15.32
CA HIS A 124 -2.08 7.95 14.64
C HIS A 124 -0.68 8.40 15.12
N ARG A 125 -0.31 8.12 16.38
CA ARG A 125 1.00 8.52 16.91
C ARG A 125 2.11 7.71 16.26
N ARG A 126 1.88 6.40 16.09
CA ARG A 126 2.87 5.52 15.47
C ARG A 126 3.07 5.83 14.00
N LEU A 127 2.00 6.01 13.22
CA LEU A 127 2.15 6.42 11.82
C LEU A 127 2.78 7.82 11.73
N GLY A 128 2.37 8.77 12.58
CA GLY A 128 2.98 10.10 12.67
C GLY A 128 4.49 10.05 12.94
N HIS A 129 4.94 9.19 13.86
CA HIS A 129 6.36 9.00 14.14
C HIS A 129 7.12 8.39 12.94
N ILE A 130 6.51 7.45 12.20
CA ILE A 130 7.11 6.91 10.96
C ILE A 130 7.30 8.04 9.93
N LEU A 131 6.29 8.90 9.76
CA LEU A 131 6.38 10.02 8.81
C LEU A 131 7.43 11.05 9.26
N SER A 132 7.43 11.48 10.52
CA SER A 132 8.36 12.50 10.99
C SER A 132 9.83 12.02 11.06
N SER A 133 10.05 10.71 11.20
CA SER A 133 11.40 10.11 11.20
C SER A 133 11.93 9.75 9.80
N THR A 134 11.17 10.00 8.73
CA THR A 134 11.55 9.64 7.37
C THR A 134 11.43 10.84 6.42
N PRO A 135 12.27 10.93 5.37
CA PRO A 135 12.17 12.04 4.44
C PRO A 135 10.90 11.92 3.60
N GLY A 136 10.14 13.01 3.52
CA GLY A 136 9.08 13.16 2.51
C GLY A 136 9.65 13.41 1.11
N PRO A 137 8.78 13.43 0.08
CA PRO A 137 7.36 13.11 0.16
C PRO A 137 7.08 11.61 0.40
N TRP A 138 5.88 11.31 0.92
CA TRP A 138 5.45 9.97 1.30
C TRP A 138 4.36 9.41 0.36
N VAL A 139 4.38 8.10 0.17
CA VAL A 139 3.28 7.30 -0.37
C VAL A 139 2.93 6.23 0.66
N ILE A 140 1.71 6.24 1.18
CA ILE A 140 1.22 5.29 2.17
C ILE A 140 0.15 4.45 1.50
N ILE A 141 0.36 3.13 1.42
CA ILE A 141 -0.50 2.25 0.63
C ILE A 141 -0.68 0.89 1.30
N GLY A 142 -1.88 0.34 1.25
CA GLY A 142 -2.17 -0.97 1.82
C GLY A 142 -3.61 -1.14 2.24
N ASP A 143 -3.87 -2.12 3.10
CA ASP A 143 -5.20 -2.44 3.61
C ASP A 143 -5.41 -1.81 4.99
N PHE A 144 -6.26 -0.79 5.05
CA PHE A 144 -6.50 -0.02 6.26
C PHE A 144 -7.66 -0.57 7.10
N ASN A 145 -8.45 -1.52 6.58
CA ASN A 145 -9.68 -2.02 7.20
C ASN A 145 -10.50 -0.89 7.85
N ALA A 146 -10.67 0.20 7.10
CA ALA A 146 -11.30 1.43 7.55
C ALA A 146 -12.41 1.82 6.57
N HIS A 147 -13.51 2.34 7.12
CA HIS A 147 -14.69 2.70 6.34
C HIS A 147 -14.89 4.21 6.40
N HIS A 148 -14.97 4.84 5.24
CA HIS A 148 -15.36 6.23 5.09
C HIS A 148 -15.96 6.46 3.70
N THR A 149 -16.90 7.39 3.59
CA THR A 149 -17.56 7.75 2.33
C THR A 149 -16.59 8.36 1.31
N LEU A 150 -15.55 9.05 1.79
CA LEU A 150 -14.51 9.68 0.96
C LEU A 150 -13.74 8.69 0.06
N TRP A 151 -13.66 7.42 0.43
CA TRP A 151 -13.10 6.37 -0.43
C TRP A 151 -14.17 5.38 -0.91
N GLY A 152 -15.45 5.76 -0.88
CA GLY A 152 -16.54 4.97 -1.47
C GLY A 152 -17.16 3.90 -0.58
N SER A 153 -16.81 3.87 0.72
CA SER A 153 -17.50 2.95 1.65
C SER A 153 -18.89 3.47 2.03
N PRO A 154 -19.93 2.61 2.10
CA PRO A 154 -21.27 3.03 2.54
C PRO A 154 -21.37 3.28 4.06
N LYS A 155 -20.29 2.99 4.80
CA LYS A 155 -20.22 3.14 6.26
C LYS A 155 -19.08 4.09 6.63
N ILE A 156 -19.18 4.67 7.82
CA ILE A 156 -18.11 5.45 8.44
C ILE A 156 -17.72 4.80 9.76
N SER A 157 -16.48 4.31 9.85
CA SER A 157 -15.93 3.77 11.10
C SER A 157 -15.15 4.84 11.87
N ALA A 158 -14.96 4.63 13.18
CA ALA A 158 -14.10 5.51 13.99
C ALA A 158 -12.67 5.55 13.42
N LYS A 159 -12.15 4.39 12.99
CA LYS A 159 -10.86 4.26 12.30
C LYS A 159 -10.79 5.13 11.04
N GLY A 160 -11.84 5.13 10.22
CA GLY A 160 -11.92 5.96 9.02
C GLY A 160 -11.90 7.46 9.34
N ARG A 161 -12.67 7.90 10.35
CA ARG A 161 -12.65 9.31 10.80
C ARG A 161 -11.26 9.75 11.29
N SER A 162 -10.61 8.92 12.10
CA SER A 162 -9.26 9.21 12.60
C SER A 162 -8.23 9.25 11.47
N LEU A 163 -8.34 8.39 10.46
CA LEU A 163 -7.46 8.42 9.28
C LEU A 163 -7.62 9.70 8.46
N ILE A 164 -8.86 10.18 8.26
CA ILE A 164 -9.10 11.44 7.55
C ILE A 164 -8.53 12.63 8.32
N THR A 165 -8.74 12.67 9.63
CA THR A 165 -8.17 13.73 10.48
C THR A 165 -6.64 13.71 10.38
N PHE A 166 -6.03 12.53 10.57
CA PHE A 166 -4.58 12.36 10.43
C PHE A 166 -4.05 12.76 9.05
N ALA A 167 -4.76 12.39 7.98
CA ALA A 167 -4.37 12.76 6.63
C ALA A 167 -4.38 14.28 6.44
N SER A 168 -5.42 14.96 6.94
CA SER A 168 -5.51 16.42 6.92
C SER A 168 -4.35 17.07 7.69
N ASP A 169 -4.08 16.60 8.91
CA ASP A 169 -3.04 17.15 9.78
C ASP A 169 -1.62 16.99 9.23
N ASN A 170 -1.41 16.00 8.34
CA ASN A 170 -0.09 15.67 7.76
C ASN A 170 -0.01 16.01 6.26
N GLU A 171 -0.92 16.83 5.73
CA GLU A 171 -0.98 17.22 4.32
C GLU A 171 -0.93 16.04 3.34
N LEU A 172 -1.67 14.98 3.67
CA LEU A 172 -1.82 13.79 2.84
C LEU A 172 -3.12 13.87 2.03
N CYS A 173 -3.02 13.50 0.76
CA CYS A 173 -4.15 13.42 -0.17
C CYS A 173 -4.48 11.96 -0.45
N LEU A 174 -5.77 11.62 -0.38
CA LEU A 174 -6.29 10.32 -0.81
C LEU A 174 -6.28 10.24 -2.34
N LEU A 175 -5.79 9.13 -2.90
CA LEU A 175 -5.82 8.88 -4.34
C LEU A 175 -7.03 8.08 -4.82
N ASN A 176 -7.67 7.33 -3.93
CA ASN A 176 -8.81 6.48 -4.27
C ASN A 176 -9.95 7.30 -4.91
N ASP A 177 -10.58 6.72 -5.92
CA ASP A 177 -11.68 7.31 -6.71
C ASP A 177 -13.09 6.90 -6.22
N GLY A 178 -13.15 6.16 -5.11
CA GLY A 178 -14.41 5.62 -4.57
C GLY A 178 -14.84 4.27 -5.15
N SER A 179 -14.08 3.70 -6.10
CA SER A 179 -14.36 2.35 -6.61
C SER A 179 -14.12 1.27 -5.53
N PRO A 180 -14.97 0.23 -5.45
CA PRO A 180 -14.82 -0.82 -4.44
C PRO A 180 -13.56 -1.65 -4.65
N THR A 181 -12.79 -1.93 -3.59
CA THR A 181 -11.55 -2.72 -3.67
C THR A 181 -11.73 -4.15 -3.14
N PHE A 182 -12.78 -4.39 -2.35
CA PHE A 182 -13.17 -5.68 -1.82
C PHE A 182 -14.61 -6.02 -2.18
N LEU A 183 -14.83 -7.24 -2.65
CA LEU A 183 -16.15 -7.79 -2.98
C LEU A 183 -16.38 -9.09 -2.17
N ARG A 184 -17.55 -9.23 -1.54
CA ARG A 184 -17.96 -10.45 -0.83
C ARG A 184 -19.38 -10.86 -1.23
N GLY A 185 -19.49 -11.73 -2.22
CA GLY A 185 -20.79 -12.22 -2.70
C GLY A 185 -21.68 -11.13 -3.32
N PRO A 186 -22.94 -11.44 -3.62
CA PRO A 186 -23.89 -10.47 -4.16
C PRO A 186 -24.24 -9.43 -3.09
N GLY A 187 -23.91 -8.16 -3.33
CA GLY A 187 -24.40 -7.03 -2.53
C GLY A 187 -23.48 -6.51 -1.42
N TYR A 188 -22.34 -7.15 -1.11
CA TYR A 188 -21.34 -6.57 -0.20
C TYR A 188 -20.08 -6.16 -0.96
N SER A 189 -19.80 -4.86 -0.95
CA SER A 189 -18.54 -4.30 -1.41
C SER A 189 -18.00 -3.30 -0.39
N SER A 190 -16.68 -3.18 -0.31
CA SER A 190 -16.04 -2.15 0.50
C SER A 190 -14.73 -1.70 -0.13
N CYS A 191 -14.30 -0.50 0.20
CA CYS A 191 -13.02 0.05 -0.22
C CYS A 191 -12.13 0.12 1.01
N LEU A 192 -11.27 -0.88 1.18
CA LEU A 192 -10.40 -1.04 2.35
C LEU A 192 -8.94 -0.80 2.01
N ASP A 193 -8.59 -1.03 0.74
CA ASP A 193 -7.28 -0.74 0.19
C ASP A 193 -7.21 0.74 -0.16
N LEU A 194 -6.34 1.47 0.52
CA LEU A 194 -6.21 2.92 0.37
C LEU A 194 -4.80 3.29 -0.06
N ALA A 195 -4.70 4.38 -0.81
CA ALA A 195 -3.45 5.06 -1.10
C ALA A 195 -3.56 6.53 -0.71
N PHE A 196 -2.67 6.96 0.19
CA PHE A 196 -2.46 8.36 0.54
C PHE A 196 -1.09 8.80 0.06
N VAL A 197 -0.97 10.04 -0.40
CA VAL A 197 0.30 10.63 -0.82
C VAL A 197 0.49 12.00 -0.23
N SER A 198 1.73 12.44 -0.02
CA SER A 198 2.01 13.85 0.26
C SER A 198 1.39 14.74 -0.80
N ARG A 199 0.85 15.90 -0.39
CA ARG A 199 0.22 16.88 -1.28
C ARG A 199 1.03 17.21 -2.53
N GLY A 200 2.36 17.32 -2.40
CA GLY A 200 3.26 17.59 -3.54
C GLY A 200 3.29 16.51 -4.63
N LEU A 201 2.83 15.29 -4.33
CA LEU A 201 2.77 14.18 -5.31
C LEU A 201 1.41 14.06 -6.01
N VAL A 202 0.35 14.71 -5.51
CA VAL A 202 -1.04 14.47 -5.97
C VAL A 202 -1.22 14.71 -7.47
N ARG A 203 -0.50 15.69 -8.04
CA ARG A 203 -0.60 16.03 -9.48
C ARG A 203 0.10 15.03 -10.39
N CYS A 204 0.96 14.19 -9.83
CA CYS A 204 1.79 13.24 -10.56
C CYS A 204 1.46 11.77 -10.19
N ALA A 205 0.47 11.57 -9.31
CA ALA A 205 0.05 10.27 -8.84
C ALA A 205 -1.39 9.99 -9.29
N GLY A 206 -1.67 8.75 -9.65
CA GLY A 206 -3.00 8.27 -10.02
C GLY A 206 -3.32 6.97 -9.31
N TRP A 207 -4.61 6.76 -9.05
CA TRP A 207 -5.14 5.49 -8.57
C TRP A 207 -5.72 4.69 -9.73
N MET A 208 -5.55 3.38 -9.67
CA MET A 208 -6.09 2.46 -10.65
C MET A 208 -6.41 1.14 -9.95
N ARG A 209 -7.63 0.66 -10.18
CA ARG A 209 -8.06 -0.65 -9.72
C ARG A 209 -7.71 -1.71 -10.77
N THR A 210 -7.16 -2.84 -10.32
CA THR A 210 -7.01 -4.07 -11.14
C THR A 210 -8.23 -4.97 -11.10
#